data_AF-A0A1I3AK96-F1
#
_entry.id   AF-A0A1I3AK96-F1
#
_cell.length_a   1.000
_cell.length_b   1.000
_cell.length_c   1.000
_cell.angle_alpha   90.00
_cell.angle_beta   90.00
_cell.angle_gamma   90.00
#
_symmetry.space_group_name_H-M   'P 1'
#
loop_
_entity.id
_entity.type
_entity.pdbx_description
1 polymer ?
#
loop_
_entity_poly.entity_id
_entity_poly.type
_entity_poly.pdbx_seq_one_letter_code
_entity_poly.pdbx_strand_id
1 'polypeptide(L)'
;MTQSREEVSCPVTGCSYRGQPASVAGHVSGKRDERHDWQRLGYDGARHYKREQSQTQSTEEPTPVFPILTDSHVGKQSGGYGASTWKIDPLEDLETVLGFVDSLHKVDTKEGQLLFEQILYTGDLFQNNRGGIGNDDVAAVRAIFEDLPTDVLPVLYICGNHARSEGRQVWNEFESAGLAQSLSTTPYVLGNTAIYGIDHHSEQWWESAPTLEPSSAPLRVLCLHQSIEPFRKSSTAEFDLRTMLPRVSTAIDGVPEVVIVGHMHEIIDEQISVDGQNVRVINAGSTTNIGATEDEIIPGMSLLYPDSGSTKSLRFPDE
;
A
#
# COMPACT_ATOMS: atom_id res chain seq x y z
N MET A 1 21.89 -17.21 12.38
CA MET A 1 21.60 -18.35 13.28
C MET A 1 20.36 -19.03 12.74
N THR A 2 20.44 -20.30 12.35
CA THR A 2 19.30 -21.08 11.86
C THR A 2 18.31 -21.26 13.00
N GLN A 3 17.14 -20.60 12.94
CA GLN A 3 16.04 -20.86 13.86
C GLN A 3 15.74 -22.36 13.84
N SER A 4 15.86 -23.05 14.98
CA SER A 4 15.45 -24.45 15.08
C SER A 4 13.93 -24.48 15.09
N ARG A 5 13.30 -24.91 14.00
CA ARG A 5 11.85 -25.16 13.95
C ARG A 5 11.46 -26.18 15.03
N GLU A 6 10.30 -26.02 15.65
CA GLU A 6 9.86 -26.92 16.71
C GLU A 6 9.58 -28.34 16.19
N GLU A 7 9.78 -29.35 17.03
CA GLU A 7 9.45 -30.73 16.69
C GLU A 7 7.94 -31.02 16.89
N VAL A 8 7.34 -31.70 15.90
CA VAL A 8 5.92 -32.10 15.90
C VAL A 8 5.76 -33.60 15.98
N SER A 9 4.66 -34.04 16.58
CA SER A 9 4.28 -35.45 16.64
C SER A 9 3.62 -35.89 15.34
N CYS A 10 3.76 -37.19 15.01
CA CYS A 10 2.98 -37.80 13.95
C CYS A 10 1.47 -37.60 14.22
N PRO A 11 0.67 -37.15 13.22
CA PRO A 11 -0.76 -36.91 13.41
C PRO A 11 -1.58 -38.20 13.61
N VAL A 12 -0.99 -39.38 13.42
CA VAL A 12 -1.65 -40.67 13.64
C VAL A 12 -1.80 -40.95 15.14
N THR A 13 -3.03 -41.12 15.60
CA THR A 13 -3.32 -41.48 16.99
C THR A 13 -2.62 -42.79 17.38
N GLY A 14 -1.82 -42.76 18.44
CA GLY A 14 -1.05 -43.91 18.94
C GLY A 14 0.29 -44.15 18.23
N CYS A 15 0.69 -43.30 17.27
CA CYS A 15 2.05 -43.28 16.73
C CYS A 15 2.94 -42.38 17.59
N SER A 16 4.09 -42.90 18.06
CA SER A 16 5.02 -42.16 18.94
C SER A 16 6.11 -41.39 18.19
N TYR A 17 6.09 -41.38 16.86
CA TYR A 17 7.12 -40.70 16.08
C TYR A 17 7.02 -39.19 16.24
N ARG A 18 8.15 -38.53 16.53
CA ARG A 18 8.28 -37.08 16.66
C ARG A 18 9.52 -36.61 15.93
N GLY A 19 9.46 -35.43 15.33
CA GLY A 19 10.62 -34.79 14.72
C GLY A 19 10.23 -33.52 13.98
N GLN A 20 11.15 -33.01 13.17
CA GLN A 20 10.86 -31.86 12.29
C GLN A 20 9.70 -32.16 11.34
N PRO A 21 8.88 -31.17 10.93
CA PRO A 21 7.75 -31.39 10.02
C PRO A 21 8.13 -32.16 8.75
N ALA A 22 9.30 -31.88 8.16
CA ALA A 22 9.81 -32.63 7.02
C ALA A 22 10.13 -34.10 7.33
N SER A 23 10.65 -34.38 8.53
CA SER A 23 10.94 -35.73 9.02
C SER A 23 9.66 -36.52 9.30
N VAL A 24 8.66 -35.88 9.90
CA VAL A 24 7.33 -36.50 10.11
C VAL A 24 6.64 -36.75 8.77
N ALA A 25 6.74 -35.83 7.81
CA ALA A 25 6.21 -36.05 6.47
C ALA A 25 6.87 -37.24 5.76
N GLY A 26 8.19 -37.40 5.92
CA GLY A 26 8.93 -38.56 5.45
C GLY A 26 8.49 -39.86 6.16
N HIS A 27 8.29 -39.79 7.48
CA HIS A 27 7.80 -40.92 8.27
C HIS A 27 6.42 -41.40 7.79
N VAL A 28 5.43 -40.51 7.69
CA VAL A 28 4.06 -40.84 7.27
C VAL A 28 4.08 -41.41 5.85
N SER A 29 4.75 -40.74 4.91
CA SER A 29 4.83 -41.19 3.51
C SER A 29 5.58 -42.52 3.33
N GLY A 30 6.46 -42.86 4.28
CA GLY A 30 7.22 -44.12 4.27
C GLY A 30 6.48 -45.31 4.88
N LYS A 31 5.37 -45.08 5.58
CA LYS A 31 4.54 -46.15 6.16
C LYS A 31 3.55 -46.66 5.13
N ARG A 32 3.54 -47.97 4.92
CA ARG A 32 2.60 -48.67 4.02
C ARG A 32 1.41 -49.21 4.79
N ASP A 33 0.77 -48.36 5.60
CA ASP A 33 -0.44 -48.72 6.32
C ASP A 33 -1.52 -47.66 6.14
N GLU A 34 -2.75 -48.12 6.30
CA GLU A 34 -3.97 -47.35 6.10
C GLU A 34 -4.16 -46.19 7.07
N ARG A 35 -3.42 -46.16 8.20
CA ARG A 35 -3.52 -45.11 9.21
C ARG A 35 -2.59 -43.93 8.90
N HIS A 36 -1.52 -44.16 8.14
CA HIS A 36 -0.58 -43.13 7.68
C HIS A 36 -0.91 -42.65 6.25
N ASP A 37 -2.16 -42.82 5.83
CA ASP A 37 -2.67 -42.25 4.59
C ASP A 37 -2.97 -40.75 4.77
N TRP A 38 -2.43 -39.92 3.89
CA TRP A 38 -2.54 -38.47 4.02
C TRP A 38 -3.97 -37.96 3.95
N GLN A 39 -4.79 -38.49 3.03
CA GLN A 39 -6.16 -38.04 2.85
C GLN A 39 -7.00 -38.37 4.10
N ARG A 40 -6.79 -39.54 4.69
CA ARG A 40 -7.44 -39.91 5.97
C ARG A 40 -7.01 -39.06 7.14
N LEU A 41 -5.80 -38.53 7.10
CA LEU A 41 -5.29 -37.59 8.10
C LEU A 41 -5.76 -36.15 7.85
N GLY A 42 -6.56 -35.90 6.82
CA GLY A 42 -7.08 -34.58 6.47
C GLY A 42 -6.12 -33.71 5.66
N TYR A 43 -5.08 -34.31 5.07
CA TYR A 43 -4.10 -33.59 4.26
C TYR A 43 -4.11 -34.10 2.80
N ASP A 44 -3.93 -33.20 1.85
CA ASP A 44 -3.81 -33.54 0.41
C ASP A 44 -2.44 -34.13 0.04
N GLY A 45 -1.63 -34.46 1.05
CA GLY A 45 -0.31 -35.05 0.91
C GLY A 45 0.74 -34.41 1.82
N ALA A 46 1.96 -34.95 1.74
CA ALA A 46 3.11 -34.50 2.53
C ALA A 46 3.46 -33.02 2.36
N ARG A 47 3.18 -32.43 1.19
CA ARG A 47 3.41 -30.98 0.95
C ARG A 47 2.39 -30.13 1.70
N HIS A 48 1.11 -30.50 1.64
CA HIS A 48 0.04 -29.85 2.39
C HIS A 48 0.34 -29.94 3.90
N TYR A 49 0.62 -31.13 4.44
CA TYR A 49 1.02 -31.29 5.84
C TYR A 49 2.16 -30.36 6.29
N LYS A 50 3.26 -30.31 5.53
CA LYS A 50 4.41 -29.45 5.88
C LYS A 50 4.05 -27.96 5.87
N ARG A 51 3.14 -27.53 5.01
CA ARG A 51 2.64 -26.16 4.95
C ARG A 51 1.80 -25.84 6.18
N GLU A 52 0.81 -26.68 6.50
CA GLU A 52 -0.02 -26.53 7.72
C GLU A 52 0.84 -26.48 8.98
N GLN A 53 1.83 -27.38 9.10
CA GLN A 53 2.73 -27.38 10.26
C GLN A 53 3.59 -26.11 10.33
N SER A 54 3.99 -25.54 9.19
CA SER A 54 4.73 -24.27 9.14
C SER A 54 3.86 -23.10 9.58
N GLN A 55 2.56 -23.11 9.25
CA GLN A 55 1.60 -22.09 9.67
C GLN A 55 1.29 -22.19 11.16
N THR A 56 1.05 -23.40 11.69
CA THR A 56 0.81 -23.61 13.13
C THR A 56 2.03 -23.38 14.01
N GLN A 57 3.23 -23.44 13.42
CA GLN A 57 4.50 -23.13 14.11
C GLN A 57 4.94 -21.67 13.90
N SER A 58 4.22 -20.89 13.09
CA SER A 58 4.43 -19.44 13.04
C SER A 58 3.92 -18.86 14.35
N THR A 59 4.85 -18.58 15.27
CA THR A 59 4.61 -17.73 16.43
C THR A 59 4.77 -16.25 16.10
N GLU A 60 5.09 -15.91 14.85
CA GLU A 60 5.21 -14.54 14.38
C GLU A 60 3.80 -14.04 14.06
N GLU A 61 3.41 -12.92 14.69
CA GLU A 61 2.20 -12.21 14.30
C GLU A 61 2.32 -11.80 12.82
N PRO A 62 1.22 -11.78 12.05
CA PRO A 62 1.31 -11.42 10.64
C PRO A 62 1.89 -10.02 10.50
N THR A 63 2.71 -9.80 9.49
CA THR A 63 3.38 -8.51 9.30
C THR A 63 2.36 -7.49 8.75
N PRO A 64 2.04 -6.40 9.48
CA PRO A 64 1.16 -5.37 8.95
C PRO A 64 1.73 -4.75 7.67
N VAL A 65 0.88 -4.47 6.69
CA VAL A 65 1.26 -3.81 5.43
C VAL A 65 0.22 -2.81 4.98
N PHE A 66 0.67 -1.63 4.55
CA PHE A 66 -0.17 -0.59 3.95
C PHE A 66 0.05 -0.56 2.43
N PRO A 67 -0.95 -0.90 1.60
CA PRO A 67 -0.89 -0.64 0.16
C PRO A 67 -0.89 0.86 -0.10
N ILE A 68 -0.04 1.33 -1.01
CA ILE A 68 0.11 2.72 -1.41
C ILE A 68 -0.24 2.84 -2.88
N LEU A 69 -1.22 3.70 -3.19
CA LEU A 69 -1.67 4.02 -4.52
C LEU A 69 -1.71 5.54 -4.70
N THR A 70 -1.54 6.00 -5.94
CA THR A 70 -1.59 7.43 -6.26
C THR A 70 -1.87 7.62 -7.74
N ASP A 71 -2.40 8.80 -8.10
CA ASP A 71 -2.44 9.30 -9.47
C ASP A 71 -3.07 8.29 -10.46
N SER A 72 -4.26 7.75 -10.15
CA SER A 72 -4.97 6.87 -11.08
C SER A 72 -5.58 7.62 -12.26
N HIS A 73 -5.90 8.91 -12.13
CA HIS A 73 -6.46 9.73 -13.22
C HIS A 73 -7.63 9.08 -13.99
N VAL A 74 -8.54 8.38 -13.30
CA VAL A 74 -9.73 7.77 -13.90
C VAL A 74 -10.50 8.81 -14.71
N GLY A 75 -10.85 8.46 -15.96
CA GLY A 75 -11.46 9.37 -16.94
C GLY A 75 -10.47 9.98 -17.95
N LYS A 76 -9.15 9.78 -17.80
CA LYS A 76 -8.17 10.13 -18.83
C LYS A 76 -8.15 9.05 -19.94
N GLN A 77 -8.02 9.48 -21.20
CA GLN A 77 -8.11 8.56 -22.36
C GLN A 77 -6.78 8.32 -23.09
N SER A 78 -5.77 9.14 -22.81
CA SER A 78 -4.46 9.04 -23.46
C SER A 78 -3.32 9.44 -22.54
N GLY A 79 -2.22 8.70 -22.60
CA GLY A 79 -0.92 9.11 -22.07
C GLY A 79 -0.16 10.00 -23.06
N GLY A 80 0.99 10.52 -22.64
CA GLY A 80 1.86 11.35 -23.48
C GLY A 80 1.31 12.75 -23.79
N TYR A 81 2.03 13.46 -24.66
CA TYR A 81 1.73 14.85 -25.02
C TYR A 81 1.88 15.10 -26.53
N GLY A 82 1.01 15.98 -27.07
CA GLY A 82 1.11 16.44 -28.45
C GLY A 82 0.87 15.32 -29.47
N ALA A 83 1.86 15.07 -30.34
CA ALA A 83 1.77 14.04 -31.37
C ALA A 83 2.16 12.64 -30.88
N SER A 84 2.73 12.53 -29.69
CA SER A 84 3.20 11.30 -29.08
C SER A 84 2.25 10.90 -27.96
N THR A 85 1.11 10.33 -28.34
CA THR A 85 0.06 9.87 -27.42
C THR A 85 -0.29 8.42 -27.69
N TRP A 86 -0.54 7.66 -26.63
CA TRP A 86 -1.06 6.29 -26.69
C TRP A 86 -2.38 6.23 -25.94
N LYS A 87 -3.15 5.16 -26.17
CA LYS A 87 -4.40 4.93 -25.43
C LYS A 87 -4.07 4.36 -24.07
N ILE A 88 -4.83 4.78 -23.06
CA ILE A 88 -4.80 4.22 -21.71
C ILE A 88 -6.24 3.98 -21.27
N ASP A 89 -6.41 3.06 -20.33
CA ASP A 89 -7.68 2.83 -19.64
C ASP A 89 -7.44 2.85 -18.13
N PRO A 90 -7.43 4.05 -17.51
CA PRO A 90 -7.03 4.15 -16.11
C PRO A 90 -8.02 3.49 -15.14
N LEU A 91 -9.27 3.26 -15.57
CA LEU A 91 -10.24 2.52 -14.77
C LEU A 91 -9.87 1.03 -14.75
N GLU A 92 -9.61 0.44 -15.93
CA GLU A 92 -9.15 -0.95 -16.05
C GLU A 92 -7.80 -1.17 -15.35
N ASP A 93 -6.89 -0.20 -15.45
CA ASP A 93 -5.59 -0.25 -14.77
C ASP A 93 -5.76 -0.23 -13.24
N LEU A 94 -6.64 0.64 -12.70
CA LEU A 94 -6.94 0.71 -11.27
C LEU A 94 -7.62 -0.58 -10.77
N GLU A 95 -8.59 -1.10 -11.52
CA GLU A 95 -9.25 -2.38 -11.22
C GLU A 95 -8.22 -3.52 -11.15
N THR A 96 -7.27 -3.55 -12.10
CA THR A 96 -6.18 -4.51 -12.12
C THR A 96 -5.34 -4.40 -10.85
N VAL A 97 -4.84 -3.21 -10.51
CA VAL A 97 -3.99 -2.98 -9.32
C VAL A 97 -4.71 -3.38 -8.04
N LEU A 98 -5.98 -2.99 -7.87
CA LEU A 98 -6.76 -3.33 -6.66
C LEU A 98 -7.18 -4.80 -6.62
N GLY A 99 -7.41 -5.44 -7.77
CA GLY A 99 -7.59 -6.89 -7.87
C GLY A 99 -6.38 -7.68 -7.38
N PHE A 100 -5.16 -7.14 -7.55
CA PHE A 100 -3.95 -7.71 -6.94
C PHE A 100 -3.91 -7.51 -5.43
N VAL A 101 -4.32 -6.36 -4.89
CA VAL A 101 -4.43 -6.15 -3.43
C VAL A 101 -5.37 -7.21 -2.83
N ASP A 102 -6.56 -7.37 -3.41
CA ASP A 102 -7.54 -8.37 -2.97
C ASP A 102 -6.99 -9.80 -3.10
N SER A 103 -6.30 -10.12 -4.20
CA SER A 103 -5.68 -11.43 -4.40
C SER A 103 -4.58 -11.71 -3.38
N LEU A 104 -3.70 -10.75 -3.11
CA LEU A 104 -2.65 -10.86 -2.10
C LEU A 104 -3.25 -11.01 -0.70
N HIS A 105 -4.26 -10.21 -0.38
CA HIS A 105 -5.01 -10.33 0.86
C HIS A 105 -5.62 -11.73 1.03
N LYS A 106 -6.24 -12.30 -0.01
CA LYS A 106 -6.84 -13.65 0.00
C LYS A 106 -5.84 -14.80 0.05
N VAL A 107 -4.68 -14.65 -0.59
CA VAL A 107 -3.61 -15.65 -0.52
C VAL A 107 -2.98 -15.61 0.86
N ASP A 108 -2.74 -14.41 1.37
CA ASP A 108 -2.01 -14.24 2.60
C ASP A 108 -2.86 -14.51 3.85
N THR A 109 -4.15 -14.16 3.87
CA THR A 109 -5.09 -14.62 4.91
C THR A 109 -5.15 -16.15 5.06
N LYS A 110 -4.77 -16.92 4.03
CA LYS A 110 -4.62 -18.39 4.11
C LYS A 110 -3.24 -18.85 4.56
N GLU A 111 -2.22 -18.00 4.46
CA GLU A 111 -0.84 -18.30 4.84
C GLU A 111 -0.37 -17.64 6.15
N GLY A 112 -1.09 -16.61 6.62
CA GLY A 112 -0.90 -15.88 7.87
C GLY A 112 0.37 -15.03 7.95
N GLN A 113 0.92 -14.53 6.83
CA GLN A 113 2.25 -13.88 6.83
C GLN A 113 2.18 -12.34 6.83
N LEU A 114 1.13 -11.76 6.28
CA LEU A 114 0.84 -10.35 6.08
C LEU A 114 -0.56 -10.02 6.62
N LEU A 115 -0.66 -8.91 7.31
CA LEU A 115 -1.92 -8.29 7.69
C LEU A 115 -2.09 -7.05 6.83
N PHE A 116 -2.97 -7.11 5.82
CA PHE A 116 -3.28 -5.94 5.02
C PHE A 116 -4.09 -4.95 5.85
N GLU A 117 -3.47 -3.81 6.12
CA GLU A 117 -4.10 -2.66 6.76
C GLU A 117 -4.78 -1.79 5.70
N GLN A 118 -5.12 -0.56 6.05
CA GLN A 118 -5.82 0.37 5.17
C GLN A 118 -4.98 0.76 3.95
N ILE A 119 -5.65 1.01 2.82
CA ILE A 119 -5.01 1.56 1.61
C ILE A 119 -4.70 3.04 1.85
N LEU A 120 -3.46 3.46 1.54
CA LEU A 120 -3.04 4.85 1.51
C LEU A 120 -3.11 5.39 0.08
N TYR A 121 -3.94 6.38 -0.15
CA TYR A 121 -4.21 6.94 -1.47
C TYR A 121 -3.79 8.41 -1.55
N THR A 122 -2.65 8.69 -2.21
CA THR A 122 -2.03 10.02 -2.18
C THR A 122 -2.47 10.98 -3.29
N GLY A 123 -3.76 10.95 -3.64
CA GLY A 123 -4.39 11.95 -4.51
C GLY A 123 -4.55 11.55 -5.97
N ASP A 124 -5.25 12.41 -6.71
CA ASP A 124 -5.53 12.29 -8.15
C ASP A 124 -6.15 10.97 -8.62
N LEU A 125 -7.16 10.49 -7.85
CA LEU A 125 -8.01 9.36 -8.24
C LEU A 125 -8.71 9.58 -9.58
N PHE A 126 -9.30 10.76 -9.77
CA PHE A 126 -10.01 11.13 -11.00
C PHE A 126 -9.30 12.22 -11.78
N GLN A 127 -9.39 12.14 -13.09
CA GLN A 127 -9.03 13.21 -14.00
C GLN A 127 -10.16 14.24 -14.08
N ASN A 128 -10.15 15.27 -13.23
CA ASN A 128 -11.12 16.37 -13.32
C ASN A 128 -10.63 17.47 -14.27
N ASN A 129 -11.08 17.43 -15.52
CA ASN A 129 -10.77 18.45 -16.53
C ASN A 129 -11.98 19.36 -16.80
N ARG A 130 -12.03 20.04 -17.95
CA ARG A 130 -13.15 20.93 -18.31
C ARG A 130 -14.50 20.20 -18.42
N GLY A 131 -14.49 18.89 -18.66
CA GLY A 131 -15.67 18.04 -18.71
C GLY A 131 -16.18 17.58 -17.35
N GLY A 132 -15.48 17.90 -16.25
CA GLY A 132 -15.78 17.37 -14.92
C GLY A 132 -15.32 15.93 -14.77
N ILE A 133 -15.93 15.22 -13.83
CA ILE A 133 -15.73 13.78 -13.59
C ILE A 133 -16.95 13.05 -14.14
N GLY A 134 -16.74 11.96 -14.88
CA GLY A 134 -17.83 11.15 -15.43
C GLY A 134 -18.59 10.42 -14.33
N ASN A 135 -19.93 10.45 -14.34
CA ASN A 135 -20.73 9.71 -13.37
C ASN A 135 -20.51 8.19 -13.46
N ASP A 136 -20.28 7.67 -14.67
CA ASP A 136 -19.99 6.26 -14.90
C ASP A 136 -18.64 5.86 -14.28
N ASP A 137 -17.63 6.74 -14.37
CA ASP A 137 -16.32 6.56 -13.72
C ASP A 137 -16.48 6.52 -12.19
N VAL A 138 -17.26 7.44 -11.62
CA VAL A 138 -17.54 7.48 -10.18
C VAL A 138 -18.24 6.20 -9.73
N ALA A 139 -19.25 5.75 -10.47
CA ALA A 139 -20.00 4.54 -10.15
C ALA A 139 -19.10 3.28 -10.22
N ALA A 140 -18.20 3.21 -11.20
CA ALA A 140 -17.28 2.09 -11.35
C ALA A 140 -16.25 2.05 -10.22
N VAL A 141 -15.61 3.18 -9.89
CA VAL A 141 -14.66 3.25 -8.77
C VAL A 141 -15.33 2.95 -7.44
N ARG A 142 -16.56 3.42 -7.24
CA ARG A 142 -17.35 3.07 -6.06
C ARG A 142 -17.54 1.55 -5.94
N ALA A 143 -17.91 0.87 -7.03
CA ALA A 143 -18.07 -0.57 -7.03
C ALA A 143 -16.76 -1.29 -6.69
N ILE A 144 -15.62 -0.82 -7.23
CA ILE A 144 -14.30 -1.36 -6.89
C ILE A 144 -14.02 -1.22 -5.39
N PHE A 145 -14.32 -0.07 -4.78
CA PHE A 145 -14.11 0.13 -3.34
C PHE A 145 -15.09 -0.67 -2.47
N GLU A 146 -16.34 -0.85 -2.91
CA GLU A 146 -17.33 -1.70 -2.23
C GLU A 146 -16.95 -3.19 -2.25
N ASP A 147 -16.18 -3.64 -3.25
CA ASP A 147 -15.70 -5.00 -3.40
C ASP A 147 -14.39 -5.30 -2.62
N LEU A 148 -13.75 -4.28 -2.04
CA LEU A 148 -12.56 -4.49 -1.19
C LEU A 148 -12.92 -5.31 0.07
N PRO A 149 -11.99 -6.13 0.58
CA PRO A 149 -12.21 -6.94 1.79
C PRO A 149 -12.66 -6.07 2.98
N THR A 150 -13.71 -6.48 3.68
CA THR A 150 -14.32 -5.67 4.76
C THR A 150 -13.41 -5.42 5.98
N ASP A 151 -12.35 -6.21 6.12
CA ASP A 151 -11.30 -6.08 7.12
C ASP A 151 -10.17 -5.13 6.68
N VAL A 152 -10.05 -4.86 5.38
CA VAL A 152 -9.31 -3.71 4.84
C VAL A 152 -10.23 -2.49 4.97
N LEU A 153 -10.24 -1.91 6.18
CA LEU A 153 -10.94 -0.67 6.56
C LEU A 153 -10.63 0.49 5.58
N PRO A 154 -11.37 1.63 5.61
CA PRO A 154 -11.56 2.47 4.43
C PRO A 154 -10.26 3.00 3.84
N VAL A 155 -10.30 3.32 2.54
CA VAL A 155 -9.20 3.98 1.84
C VAL A 155 -8.88 5.30 2.55
N LEU A 156 -7.69 5.40 3.14
CA LEU A 156 -7.18 6.61 3.74
C LEU A 156 -6.63 7.50 2.62
N TYR A 157 -7.17 8.70 2.47
CA TYR A 157 -6.86 9.52 1.30
C TYR A 157 -6.52 10.97 1.61
N ILE A 158 -5.80 11.58 0.68
CA ILE A 158 -5.67 13.03 0.53
C ILE A 158 -6.12 13.43 -0.88
N CYS A 159 -6.53 14.68 -1.07
CA CYS A 159 -6.88 15.22 -2.38
C CYS A 159 -5.64 15.73 -3.12
N GLY A 160 -5.44 15.28 -4.36
CA GLY A 160 -4.45 15.87 -5.26
C GLY A 160 -4.97 17.09 -6.03
N ASN A 161 -4.16 17.63 -6.96
CA ASN A 161 -4.51 18.85 -7.68
C ASN A 161 -5.66 18.66 -8.68
N HIS A 162 -5.93 17.43 -9.12
CA HIS A 162 -7.07 17.11 -9.98
C HIS A 162 -8.35 16.89 -9.18
N ALA A 163 -8.36 16.86 -7.85
CA ALA A 163 -9.63 16.73 -7.12
C ALA A 163 -10.59 17.92 -7.43
N ARG A 164 -10.09 19.16 -7.29
CA ARG A 164 -10.90 20.40 -7.36
C ARG A 164 -12.18 20.27 -6.51
N SER A 165 -13.26 20.97 -6.84
CA SER A 165 -14.53 20.88 -6.12
C SER A 165 -15.25 19.54 -6.32
N GLU A 166 -15.28 19.04 -7.55
CA GLU A 166 -16.06 17.88 -7.95
C GLU A 166 -15.46 16.59 -7.39
N GLY A 167 -14.13 16.41 -7.48
CA GLY A 167 -13.45 15.25 -6.91
C GLY A 167 -13.50 15.24 -5.38
N ARG A 168 -13.44 16.41 -4.73
CA ARG A 168 -13.70 16.52 -3.27
C ARG A 168 -15.12 16.09 -2.90
N GLN A 169 -16.11 16.43 -3.72
CA GLN A 169 -17.47 15.96 -3.51
C GLN A 169 -17.56 14.44 -3.64
N VAL A 170 -16.95 13.85 -4.66
CA VAL A 170 -16.93 12.38 -4.83
C VAL A 170 -16.27 11.69 -3.64
N TRP A 171 -15.14 12.20 -3.16
CA TRP A 171 -14.51 11.67 -1.95
C TRP A 171 -15.41 11.79 -0.71
N ASN A 172 -16.10 12.90 -0.51
CA ASN A 172 -17.08 13.05 0.58
C ASN A 172 -18.24 12.04 0.47
N GLU A 173 -18.65 11.69 -0.75
CA GLU A 173 -19.65 10.64 -1.00
C GLU A 173 -19.11 9.25 -0.62
N PHE A 174 -17.83 8.96 -0.90
CA PHE A 174 -17.17 7.74 -0.46
C PHE A 174 -16.98 7.68 1.06
N GLU A 175 -16.63 8.80 1.70
CA GLU A 175 -16.57 8.90 3.18
C GLU A 175 -17.95 8.66 3.80
N SER A 176 -19.00 9.25 3.23
CA SER A 176 -20.38 9.07 3.71
C SER A 176 -20.88 7.63 3.56
N ALA A 177 -20.33 6.89 2.61
CA ALA A 177 -20.59 5.46 2.40
C ALA A 177 -19.69 4.55 3.26
N GLY A 178 -18.73 5.09 4.01
CA GLY A 178 -17.76 4.33 4.81
C GLY A 178 -16.66 3.64 3.99
N LEU A 179 -16.47 4.05 2.73
CA LEU A 179 -15.47 3.47 1.82
C LEU A 179 -14.11 4.17 1.89
N ALA A 180 -14.10 5.43 2.32
CA ALA A 180 -12.91 6.25 2.41
C ALA A 180 -12.89 7.02 3.74
N GLN A 181 -11.72 7.49 4.13
CA GLN A 181 -11.55 8.42 5.24
C GLN A 181 -10.44 9.43 4.91
N SER A 182 -10.75 10.71 5.06
CA SER A 182 -9.78 11.78 4.82
C SER A 182 -8.67 11.78 5.88
N LEU A 183 -7.42 11.94 5.43
CA LEU A 183 -6.27 12.19 6.29
C LEU A 183 -6.09 13.70 6.49
N SER A 184 -5.52 14.07 7.65
CA SER A 184 -5.29 15.47 8.01
C SER A 184 -4.01 15.63 8.83
N THR A 185 -3.79 16.83 9.35
CA THR A 185 -2.71 17.11 10.31
C THR A 185 -2.95 16.48 11.68
N THR A 186 -4.18 16.06 11.98
CA THR A 186 -4.49 15.16 13.10
C THR A 186 -4.21 13.71 12.67
N PRO A 187 -3.39 12.95 13.40
CA PRO A 187 -2.98 11.62 12.97
C PRO A 187 -4.12 10.62 13.04
N TYR A 188 -4.27 9.83 11.99
CA TYR A 188 -4.92 8.53 12.08
C TYR A 188 -3.93 7.53 12.69
N VAL A 189 -4.25 6.97 13.86
CA VAL A 189 -3.35 6.07 14.59
C VAL A 189 -3.84 4.63 14.46
N LEU A 190 -2.99 3.77 13.90
CA LEU A 190 -3.21 2.34 13.77
C LEU A 190 -2.00 1.59 14.32
N GLY A 191 -2.20 0.83 15.40
CA GLY A 191 -1.11 0.14 16.09
C GLY A 191 0.03 1.10 16.47
N ASN A 192 1.21 0.86 15.90
CA ASN A 192 2.42 1.66 16.13
C ASN A 192 2.64 2.76 15.08
N THR A 193 1.65 3.03 14.23
CA THR A 193 1.78 3.97 13.11
C THR A 193 0.80 5.14 13.24
N ALA A 194 1.31 6.37 13.15
CA ALA A 194 0.53 7.58 12.98
C ALA A 194 0.63 8.06 11.53
N ILE A 195 -0.51 8.22 10.89
CA ILE A 195 -0.63 8.57 9.47
C ILE A 195 -1.26 9.95 9.38
N TYR A 196 -0.54 10.87 8.78
CA TYR A 196 -0.94 12.25 8.54
C TYR A 196 -1.19 12.46 7.05
N GLY A 197 -2.01 13.45 6.72
CA GLY A 197 -2.26 13.85 5.34
C GLY A 197 -2.30 15.36 5.19
N ILE A 198 -1.74 15.85 4.10
CA ILE A 198 -1.94 17.22 3.64
C ILE A 198 -2.32 17.16 2.16
N ASP A 199 -3.50 17.67 1.84
CA ASP A 199 -3.97 17.83 0.47
C ASP A 199 -2.99 18.66 -0.38
N HIS A 200 -3.13 18.57 -1.69
CA HIS A 200 -2.41 19.45 -2.60
C HIS A 200 -2.77 20.93 -2.35
N HIS A 201 -1.74 21.76 -2.28
CA HIS A 201 -1.83 23.21 -2.12
C HIS A 201 -0.81 23.94 -3.00
N SER A 202 -1.13 25.18 -3.38
CA SER A 202 -0.19 26.07 -4.07
C SER A 202 1.03 26.40 -3.20
N GLU A 203 2.17 26.70 -3.81
CA GLU A 203 3.40 27.14 -3.13
C GLU A 203 3.15 28.23 -2.06
N GLN A 204 2.34 29.25 -2.34
CA GLN A 204 2.08 30.36 -1.40
C GLN A 204 1.37 29.89 -0.11
N TRP A 205 0.60 28.81 -0.17
CA TRP A 205 -0.11 28.29 1.01
C TRP A 205 0.89 27.76 2.05
N TRP A 206 1.99 27.17 1.58
CA TRP A 206 3.07 26.63 2.39
C TRP A 206 3.92 27.70 3.09
N GLU A 207 3.74 29.00 2.79
CA GLU A 207 4.33 30.09 3.57
C GLU A 207 3.87 30.05 5.03
N SER A 208 2.64 29.60 5.28
CA SER A 208 2.07 29.46 6.63
C SER A 208 2.12 28.04 7.19
N ALA A 209 2.83 27.12 6.52
CA ALA A 209 3.00 25.69 6.78
C ALA A 209 2.16 25.10 7.94
N PRO A 210 1.25 24.14 7.68
CA PRO A 210 0.39 23.56 8.71
C PRO A 210 1.23 22.83 9.77
N THR A 211 0.69 22.66 10.97
CA THR A 211 1.38 21.94 12.05
C THR A 211 0.76 20.56 12.27
N LEU A 212 1.56 19.51 12.20
CA LEU A 212 1.16 18.15 12.54
C LEU A 212 0.89 18.05 14.04
N GLU A 213 -0.22 17.45 14.43
CA GLU A 213 -0.53 17.22 15.84
C GLU A 213 0.36 16.11 16.43
N PRO A 214 0.69 16.14 17.73
CA PRO A 214 1.51 15.12 18.35
C PRO A 214 0.88 13.72 18.33
N SER A 215 1.72 12.71 18.19
CA SER A 215 1.37 11.30 18.40
C SER A 215 2.46 10.58 19.19
N SER A 216 2.05 9.56 19.96
CA SER A 216 2.97 8.63 20.63
C SER A 216 3.34 7.43 19.78
N ALA A 217 2.80 7.30 18.56
CA ALA A 217 3.10 6.20 17.66
C ALA A 217 4.59 6.23 17.24
N PRO A 218 5.32 5.11 17.34
CA PRO A 218 6.74 5.04 16.98
C PRO A 218 7.04 5.38 15.51
N LEU A 219 6.16 5.01 14.58
CA LEU A 219 6.29 5.33 13.16
C LEU A 219 5.32 6.44 12.78
N ARG A 220 5.82 7.48 12.13
CA ARG A 220 5.03 8.59 11.60
C ARG A 220 5.16 8.63 10.09
N VAL A 221 4.02 8.60 9.42
CA VAL A 221 3.88 8.62 7.96
C VAL A 221 3.17 9.90 7.56
N LEU A 222 3.77 10.71 6.69
CA LEU A 222 3.13 11.90 6.13
C LEU A 222 2.79 11.68 4.66
N CYS A 223 1.50 11.70 4.32
CA CYS A 223 1.00 11.67 2.95
C CYS A 223 0.89 13.11 2.39
N LEU A 224 1.49 13.36 1.24
CA LEU A 224 1.49 14.63 0.51
C LEU A 224 1.16 14.43 -0.97
N HIS A 225 0.70 15.47 -1.65
CA HIS A 225 0.54 15.48 -3.10
C HIS A 225 1.15 16.75 -3.68
N GLN A 226 2.46 16.76 -3.91
CA GLN A 226 3.22 17.94 -4.33
C GLN A 226 4.44 17.54 -5.19
N SER A 227 4.86 18.42 -6.09
CA SER A 227 6.17 18.43 -6.71
C SER A 227 7.22 18.96 -5.72
N ILE A 228 8.21 18.14 -5.36
CA ILE A 228 9.14 18.49 -4.27
C ILE A 228 10.61 18.33 -4.65
N GLU A 229 11.49 19.18 -4.11
CA GLU A 229 12.93 18.87 -4.08
C GLU A 229 13.20 17.82 -2.99
N PRO A 230 14.20 16.92 -3.18
CA PRO A 230 15.20 16.88 -4.26
C PRO A 230 14.75 16.19 -5.56
N PHE A 231 13.56 15.62 -5.62
CA PHE A 231 13.14 14.73 -6.72
C PHE A 231 12.68 15.48 -7.97
N ARG A 232 12.49 16.79 -7.82
CA ARG A 232 12.21 17.73 -8.90
C ARG A 232 13.23 18.87 -8.87
N LYS A 233 13.42 19.48 -10.03
CA LYS A 233 14.25 20.69 -10.14
C LYS A 233 13.57 21.82 -9.39
N SER A 234 14.35 22.71 -8.79
CA SER A 234 13.86 23.88 -8.06
C SER A 234 12.89 24.76 -8.85
N SER A 235 13.06 24.85 -10.18
CA SER A 235 12.16 25.63 -11.03
C SER A 235 10.76 25.01 -11.21
N THR A 236 10.56 23.78 -10.77
CA THR A 236 9.35 22.97 -10.97
C THR A 236 8.82 22.33 -9.69
N ALA A 237 9.54 22.47 -8.58
CA ALA A 237 9.10 22.01 -7.27
C ALA A 237 8.36 23.15 -6.55
N GLU A 238 7.33 22.86 -5.77
CA GLU A 238 6.70 23.86 -4.92
C GLU A 238 7.50 24.16 -3.65
N PHE A 239 8.30 23.22 -3.16
CA PHE A 239 9.22 23.45 -2.03
C PHE A 239 10.31 22.37 -1.93
N ASP A 240 11.32 22.64 -1.10
CA ASP A 240 12.29 21.64 -0.64
C ASP A 240 11.76 20.90 0.59
N LEU A 241 11.60 19.58 0.47
CA LEU A 241 11.10 18.73 1.53
C LEU A 241 11.98 18.80 2.79
N ARG A 242 13.30 18.98 2.63
CA ARG A 242 14.23 19.12 3.78
C ARG A 242 13.97 20.37 4.60
N THR A 243 13.45 21.42 3.97
CA THR A 243 13.10 22.68 4.65
C THR A 243 11.66 22.64 5.17
N MET A 244 10.75 21.96 4.46
CA MET A 244 9.34 21.93 4.82
C MET A 244 9.03 20.98 5.98
N LEU A 245 9.67 19.81 6.04
CA LEU A 245 9.40 18.82 7.08
C LEU A 245 9.60 19.36 8.51
N PRO A 246 10.69 20.07 8.84
CA PRO A 246 10.85 20.68 10.16
C PRO A 246 9.76 21.72 10.47
N ARG A 247 9.29 22.47 9.46
CA ARG A 247 8.25 23.51 9.63
C ARG A 247 6.89 22.91 9.96
N VAL A 248 6.51 21.80 9.31
CA VAL A 248 5.25 21.13 9.62
C VAL A 248 5.31 20.31 10.92
N SER A 249 6.52 19.99 11.38
CA SER A 249 6.75 19.11 12.53
C SER A 249 7.00 19.87 13.84
N THR A 250 6.68 21.16 13.92
CA THR A 250 7.02 22.00 15.09
C THR A 250 6.41 21.56 16.41
N ALA A 251 5.33 20.76 16.39
CA ALA A 251 4.70 20.20 17.57
C ALA A 251 5.10 18.75 17.89
N ILE A 252 5.96 18.12 17.08
CA ILE A 252 6.41 16.73 17.28
C ILE A 252 7.93 16.67 17.46
N ASP A 253 8.45 15.63 18.11
CA ASP A 253 9.89 15.46 18.30
C ASP A 253 10.52 14.85 17.03
N GLY A 254 11.33 15.63 16.31
CA GLY A 254 11.88 15.26 15.00
C GLY A 254 10.89 15.49 13.86
N VAL A 255 10.95 14.66 12.82
CA VAL A 255 10.08 14.73 11.63
C VAL A 255 9.46 13.36 11.34
N PRO A 256 8.46 13.23 10.45
CA PRO A 256 7.96 11.92 10.03
C PRO A 256 9.08 11.03 9.47
N GLU A 257 9.11 9.75 9.86
CA GLU A 257 10.10 8.78 9.39
C GLU A 257 9.88 8.41 7.92
N VAL A 258 8.62 8.46 7.47
CA VAL A 258 8.21 8.13 6.11
C VAL A 258 7.36 9.26 5.54
N VAL A 259 7.65 9.67 4.32
CA VAL A 259 6.84 10.60 3.54
C VAL A 259 6.39 9.91 2.26
N ILE A 260 5.09 9.83 2.04
CA ILE A 260 4.50 9.29 0.82
C ILE A 260 3.98 10.46 -0.01
N VAL A 261 4.42 10.56 -1.25
CA VAL A 261 4.18 11.71 -2.12
C VAL A 261 3.53 11.24 -3.42
N GLY A 262 2.40 11.85 -3.79
CA GLY A 262 1.79 11.74 -5.12
C GLY A 262 2.34 12.78 -6.10
N HIS A 263 1.60 13.09 -7.16
CA HIS A 263 1.86 14.15 -8.15
C HIS A 263 3.02 13.89 -9.12
N MET A 264 4.12 13.29 -8.65
CA MET A 264 5.32 13.11 -9.47
C MET A 264 5.19 11.96 -10.48
N HIS A 265 4.19 11.09 -10.37
CA HIS A 265 3.88 9.92 -11.24
C HIS A 265 5.00 8.87 -11.40
N GLU A 266 6.29 9.20 -11.27
CA GLU A 266 7.38 8.23 -11.26
C GLU A 266 7.57 7.64 -9.87
N ILE A 267 8.29 6.51 -9.85
CA ILE A 267 8.57 5.75 -8.65
C ILE A 267 9.71 6.45 -7.91
N ILE A 268 9.48 6.75 -6.63
CA ILE A 268 10.51 7.23 -5.72
C ILE A 268 10.54 6.27 -4.54
N ASP A 269 11.74 5.84 -4.16
CA ASP A 269 11.99 5.08 -2.95
C ASP A 269 13.41 5.38 -2.49
N GLU A 270 13.57 6.54 -1.86
CA GLU A 270 14.86 7.09 -1.50
C GLU A 270 14.89 7.55 -0.05
N GLN A 271 16.10 7.69 0.50
CA GLN A 271 16.31 8.27 1.82
C GLN A 271 16.93 9.66 1.68
N ILE A 272 16.40 10.62 2.44
CA ILE A 272 16.99 11.94 2.62
C ILE A 272 17.33 12.14 4.10
N SER A 273 18.31 13.01 4.37
CA SER A 273 18.59 13.47 5.74
C SER A 273 17.93 14.82 5.98
N VAL A 274 17.19 14.93 7.08
CA VAL A 274 16.50 16.13 7.54
C VAL A 274 16.85 16.33 9.01
N ASP A 275 17.54 17.41 9.34
CA ASP A 275 18.02 17.69 10.71
C ASP A 275 18.74 16.51 11.39
N GLY A 276 19.47 15.71 10.60
CA GLY A 276 20.19 14.52 11.07
C GLY A 276 19.34 13.26 11.22
N GLN A 277 18.03 13.34 11.01
CA GLN A 277 17.12 12.19 10.91
C GLN A 277 17.09 11.65 9.47
N ASN A 278 17.08 10.33 9.31
CA ASN A 278 16.83 9.71 8.01
C ASN A 278 15.32 9.63 7.78
N VAL A 279 14.87 10.15 6.64
CA VAL A 279 13.48 10.13 6.21
C VAL A 279 13.40 9.36 4.90
N ARG A 280 12.54 8.35 4.85
CA ARG A 280 12.24 7.63 3.61
C ARG A 280 11.17 8.39 2.84
N VAL A 281 11.41 8.67 1.56
CA VAL A 281 10.43 9.29 0.67
C VAL A 281 10.00 8.27 -0.36
N ILE A 282 8.69 8.10 -0.49
CA ILE A 282 8.06 7.11 -1.34
C ILE A 282 7.11 7.83 -2.30
N ASN A 283 7.21 7.52 -3.59
CA ASN A 283 6.11 7.68 -4.54
C ASN A 283 5.88 6.31 -5.17
N ALA A 284 4.66 5.79 -5.07
CA ALA A 284 4.32 4.47 -5.62
C ALA A 284 4.39 4.43 -7.15
N GLY A 285 4.33 5.60 -7.79
CA GLY A 285 4.09 5.76 -9.21
C GLY A 285 2.59 5.72 -9.51
N SER A 286 2.18 6.30 -10.65
CA SER A 286 0.77 6.29 -11.04
C SER A 286 0.27 4.88 -11.33
N THR A 287 -1.01 4.61 -11.06
CA THR A 287 -1.61 3.31 -11.39
C THR A 287 -1.92 3.15 -12.87
N THR A 288 -1.61 4.14 -13.70
CA THR A 288 -1.81 4.12 -15.14
C THR A 288 -0.62 4.78 -15.84
N ASN A 289 -0.41 4.46 -17.11
CA ASN A 289 0.75 4.94 -17.85
C ASN A 289 0.53 6.36 -18.42
N ILE A 290 0.70 7.35 -17.57
CA ILE A 290 0.52 8.78 -17.88
C ILE A 290 1.84 9.54 -18.08
N GLY A 291 2.92 8.81 -18.37
CA GLY A 291 4.25 9.37 -18.61
C GLY A 291 4.30 10.31 -19.83
N ALA A 292 5.43 10.99 -20.00
CA ALA A 292 5.74 11.73 -21.22
C ALA A 292 6.10 10.79 -22.38
N THR A 293 6.62 9.59 -22.08
CA THR A 293 6.82 8.50 -23.06
C THR A 293 6.16 7.19 -22.60
N GLU A 294 5.83 6.32 -23.57
CA GLU A 294 5.05 5.09 -23.33
C GLU A 294 5.78 4.09 -22.42
N ASP A 295 7.11 4.14 -22.31
CA ASP A 295 7.88 3.22 -21.47
C ASP A 295 8.36 3.88 -20.15
N GLU A 296 7.99 5.14 -19.90
CA GLU A 296 8.51 5.90 -18.74
C GLU A 296 7.91 5.44 -17.42
N ILE A 297 6.62 5.08 -17.45
CA ILE A 297 5.88 4.69 -16.25
C ILE A 297 5.34 3.29 -16.46
N ILE A 298 5.72 2.41 -15.54
CA ILE A 298 5.12 1.09 -15.42
C ILE A 298 4.07 1.19 -14.30
N PRO A 299 2.77 1.08 -14.61
CA PRO A 299 1.69 1.11 -13.64
C PRO A 299 1.92 0.19 -12.44
N GLY A 300 1.48 0.61 -11.25
CA GLY A 300 1.63 -0.25 -10.08
C GLY A 300 1.20 0.37 -8.76
N MET A 301 1.69 -0.26 -7.70
CA MET A 301 1.52 0.17 -6.31
C MET A 301 2.77 -0.14 -5.49
N SER A 302 2.81 0.33 -4.25
CA SER A 302 3.84 -0.07 -3.29
C SER A 302 3.22 -0.60 -2.01
N LEU A 303 3.88 -1.53 -1.33
CA LEU A 303 3.51 -1.97 0.01
C LEU A 303 4.47 -1.33 1.02
N LEU A 304 3.96 -0.71 2.07
CA LEU A 304 4.74 -0.21 3.21
C LEU A 304 4.64 -1.18 4.39
N TYR A 305 5.79 -1.57 4.91
CA TYR A 305 5.94 -2.43 6.09
C TYR A 305 6.30 -1.54 7.29
N PRO A 306 5.33 -1.21 8.17
CA PRO A 306 5.52 -0.19 9.19
C PRO A 306 6.59 -0.58 10.23
N ASP A 307 6.74 -1.86 10.56
CA ASP A 307 7.74 -2.32 11.53
C ASP A 307 9.19 -2.04 11.12
N SER A 308 9.43 -1.92 9.81
CA SER A 308 10.76 -1.64 9.26
C SER A 308 10.85 -0.30 8.54
N GLY A 309 9.73 0.38 8.30
CA GLY A 309 9.64 1.47 7.34
C GLY A 309 10.07 1.05 5.92
N SER A 310 10.04 -0.26 5.62
CA SER A 310 10.46 -0.78 4.32
C SER A 310 9.35 -0.75 3.30
N THR A 311 9.70 -0.78 2.01
CA THR A 311 8.70 -0.81 0.92
C THR A 311 9.02 -1.88 -0.10
N LYS A 312 7.96 -2.37 -0.75
CA LYS A 312 8.05 -3.23 -1.92
C LYS A 312 7.15 -2.71 -3.03
N SER A 313 7.75 -2.36 -4.15
CA SER A 313 7.04 -1.94 -5.37
C SER A 313 6.53 -3.16 -6.14
N LEU A 314 5.30 -3.07 -6.65
CA LEU A 314 4.61 -4.08 -7.47
C LEU A 314 4.15 -3.40 -8.77
N ARG A 315 4.38 -4.03 -9.93
CA ARG A 315 4.26 -3.39 -11.25
C ARG A 315 3.48 -4.26 -12.21
N PHE A 316 2.77 -3.66 -13.17
CA PHE A 316 1.87 -4.35 -14.07
C PHE A 316 1.99 -3.91 -15.54
N PRO A 317 1.88 -4.85 -16.50
CA PRO A 317 1.82 -6.31 -16.30
C PRO A 317 3.16 -6.84 -15.74
N ASP A 318 3.12 -7.91 -14.93
CA ASP A 318 4.30 -8.51 -14.31
C ASP A 318 5.39 -8.83 -15.36
N GLU A 319 6.61 -8.31 -15.16
CA GLU A 319 7.85 -8.95 -15.67
C GLU A 319 8.46 -9.87 -14.61
#